data_AF-A0A527VVI4-F1
#
_entry.id   AF-A0A527VVI4-F1
#
_cell.length_a   1.000
_cell.length_b   1.000
_cell.length_c   1.000
_cell.angle_alpha   90.00
_cell.angle_beta   90.00
_cell.angle_gamma   90.00
#
_symmetry.space_group_name_H-M   'P 1'
#
loop_
_entity.id
_entity.type
_entity.pdbx_description
1 polymer ?
#
loop_
_entity_poly.entity_id
_entity_poly.type
_entity_poly.pdbx_seq_one_letter_code
_entity_poly.pdbx_strand_id
1 'polypeptide(L)'
;YFQIAPCFRDEDPRADRLPGEFYQLDLEMSFVEQDDVLSTMEPVLRGVFETFANGKPVSQKFRRIPYDEAMRTYGSDKPDLRNPIEMQAVSDHFRDSGFKVFANILANDAKAEVWAIPAKTGGSRAFCDRMNSWAQGEGQPGLGYIFWRKEGEKLEGAGPIAKNIGEERTEAIRQQLGLADGDAAFFVAGDPKKFVTFAGAARTRAGEELNLVDR
;
A
#
# COMPACT_ATOMS: atom_id res chain seq x y z
N TYR A 1 17.43 -30.61 -8.20
CA TYR A 1 16.32 -31.53 -7.90
C TYR A 1 15.02 -30.78 -8.11
N PHE A 2 13.96 -31.45 -8.58
CA PHE A 2 12.61 -30.91 -8.50
C PHE A 2 11.59 -32.03 -8.30
N GLN A 3 10.44 -31.71 -7.71
CA GLN A 3 9.33 -32.65 -7.51
C GLN A 3 7.99 -31.89 -7.45
N ILE A 4 6.93 -32.49 -7.98
CA ILE A 4 5.55 -32.09 -7.64
C ILE A 4 5.13 -32.98 -6.47
N ALA A 5 5.18 -32.45 -5.25
CA ALA A 5 5.03 -33.21 -4.02
C ALA A 5 3.71 -32.86 -3.30
N PRO A 6 3.01 -33.86 -2.72
CA PRO A 6 1.94 -33.59 -1.79
C PRO A 6 2.53 -33.08 -0.46
N CYS A 7 1.91 -32.04 0.09
CA CYS A 7 2.28 -31.39 1.34
C CYS A 7 1.06 -31.33 2.25
N PHE A 8 1.30 -31.47 3.56
CA PHE A 8 0.25 -31.54 4.56
C PHE A 8 0.44 -30.44 5.61
N ARG A 9 -0.62 -29.68 5.90
CA ARG A 9 -0.64 -28.69 6.98
C ARG A 9 -1.94 -28.79 7.78
N ASP A 10 -1.81 -28.93 9.09
CA ASP A 10 -2.93 -28.91 10.03
C ASP A 10 -3.17 -27.47 10.51
N GLU A 11 -3.66 -26.63 9.61
CA GLU A 11 -3.99 -25.22 9.86
C GLU A 11 -5.43 -24.93 9.40
N ASP A 12 -6.08 -23.96 10.05
CA ASP A 12 -7.44 -23.55 9.69
C ASP A 12 -7.53 -23.14 8.20
N PRO A 13 -8.61 -23.51 7.49
CA PRO A 13 -8.81 -23.11 6.11
C PRO A 13 -8.89 -21.58 5.93
N ARG A 14 -8.42 -21.09 4.78
CA ARG A 14 -8.71 -19.74 4.26
C ARG A 14 -9.08 -19.87 2.79
N ALA A 15 -9.56 -18.78 2.18
CA ALA A 15 -9.90 -18.76 0.75
C ALA A 15 -8.73 -19.22 -0.15
N ASP A 16 -7.50 -18.95 0.27
CA ASP A 16 -6.25 -19.32 -0.40
C ASP A 16 -5.47 -20.42 0.33
N ARG A 17 -6.05 -21.06 1.36
CA ARG A 17 -5.38 -22.08 2.18
C ARG A 17 -6.27 -23.29 2.38
N LEU A 18 -5.91 -24.39 1.72
CA LEU A 18 -6.53 -25.69 1.93
C LEU A 18 -6.02 -26.32 3.24
N PRO A 19 -6.92 -26.79 4.12
CA PRO A 19 -6.55 -27.58 5.30
C PRO A 19 -6.24 -29.00 4.85
N GLY A 20 -5.18 -29.61 5.40
CA GLY A 20 -4.74 -30.94 4.98
C GLY A 20 -3.81 -30.89 3.77
N GLU A 21 -4.21 -31.49 2.65
CA GLU A 21 -3.33 -31.75 1.49
C GLU A 21 -3.34 -30.61 0.45
N PHE A 22 -2.16 -30.22 -0.02
CA PHE A 22 -1.94 -29.36 -1.18
C PHE A 22 -0.65 -29.77 -1.90
N TYR A 23 -0.45 -29.33 -3.14
CA TYR A 23 0.74 -29.69 -3.93
C TYR A 23 1.71 -28.52 -4.04
N GLN A 24 3.01 -28.81 -3.96
CA GLN A 24 4.08 -27.85 -4.24
C GLN A 24 4.95 -28.34 -5.40
N LEU A 25 5.39 -27.40 -6.24
CA LEU A 25 6.56 -27.58 -7.09
C LEU A 25 7.79 -27.30 -6.23
N ASP A 26 8.35 -28.36 -5.68
CA ASP A 26 9.57 -28.32 -4.87
C ASP A 26 10.80 -28.34 -5.78
N LEU A 27 11.83 -27.56 -5.45
CA LEU A 27 13.06 -27.42 -6.24
C LEU A 27 14.24 -27.09 -5.32
N GLU A 28 15.35 -27.77 -5.56
CA GLU A 28 16.63 -27.52 -4.88
C GLU A 28 17.77 -27.49 -5.90
N MET A 29 18.74 -26.59 -5.72
CA MET A 29 19.91 -26.43 -6.59
C MET A 29 21.18 -26.36 -5.72
N SER A 30 22.30 -26.93 -6.18
CA SER A 30 23.58 -26.93 -5.46
C SER A 30 24.61 -26.06 -6.17
N PHE A 31 25.50 -25.41 -5.40
CA PHE A 31 26.55 -24.52 -5.92
C PHE A 31 26.01 -23.31 -6.70
N VAL A 32 24.91 -22.73 -6.22
CA VAL A 32 24.24 -21.60 -6.86
C VAL A 32 23.98 -20.47 -5.87
N GLU A 33 23.76 -19.27 -6.39
CA GLU A 33 23.30 -18.10 -5.66
C GLU A 33 21.78 -17.88 -5.84
N GLN A 34 21.21 -16.93 -5.09
CA GLN A 34 19.78 -16.60 -5.16
C GLN A 34 19.33 -16.28 -6.60
N ASP A 35 20.14 -15.52 -7.33
CA ASP A 35 19.81 -15.05 -8.67
C ASP A 35 19.76 -16.19 -9.69
N ASP A 36 20.54 -17.25 -9.52
CA ASP A 36 20.47 -18.44 -10.36
C ASP A 36 19.13 -19.17 -10.18
N VAL A 37 18.66 -19.31 -8.93
CA VAL A 37 17.37 -19.94 -8.62
C VAL A 37 16.22 -19.13 -9.22
N LEU A 38 16.21 -17.82 -8.99
CA LEU A 38 15.18 -16.92 -9.52
C LEU A 38 15.15 -16.94 -11.06
N SER A 39 16.32 -16.87 -11.70
CA SER A 39 16.44 -16.87 -13.16
C SER A 39 16.05 -18.21 -13.79
N THR A 40 16.22 -19.31 -13.05
CA THR A 40 15.76 -20.65 -13.46
C THR A 40 14.24 -20.76 -13.37
N MET A 41 13.62 -20.17 -12.34
CA MET A 41 12.18 -20.27 -12.11
C MET A 41 11.34 -19.29 -12.94
N GLU A 42 11.86 -18.11 -13.29
CA GLU A 42 11.13 -17.10 -14.07
C GLU A 42 10.58 -17.66 -15.41
N PRO A 43 11.36 -18.36 -16.27
CA PRO A 43 10.84 -18.97 -17.50
C PRO A 43 9.76 -20.03 -17.26
N VAL A 44 9.85 -20.79 -16.16
CA VAL A 44 8.85 -21.80 -15.79
C VAL A 44 7.51 -21.13 -15.51
N LEU A 45 7.52 -20.08 -14.69
CA LEU A 45 6.32 -19.30 -14.37
C LEU A 45 5.74 -18.64 -15.63
N ARG A 46 6.57 -18.01 -16.47
CA ARG A 46 6.11 -17.42 -17.75
C ARG A 46 5.49 -18.47 -18.66
N GLY A 47 6.15 -19.61 -18.85
CA GLY A 47 5.67 -20.69 -19.72
C GLY A 47 4.32 -21.25 -19.28
N VAL A 48 4.07 -21.36 -17.96
CA VAL A 48 2.75 -21.75 -17.44
C VAL A 48 1.68 -20.74 -17.86
N PHE A 49 1.93 -19.44 -17.71
CA PHE A 49 0.97 -18.41 -18.14
C PHE A 49 0.79 -18.40 -19.66
N GLU A 50 1.86 -18.44 -20.44
CA GLU A 50 1.79 -18.46 -21.91
C GLU A 50 1.01 -19.68 -22.44
N THR A 51 1.13 -20.82 -21.77
CA THR A 51 0.43 -22.06 -22.15
C THR A 51 -1.04 -22.04 -21.74
N PHE A 52 -1.37 -21.59 -20.53
CA PHE A 52 -2.67 -21.84 -19.91
C PHE A 52 -3.52 -20.58 -19.67
N ALA A 53 -2.97 -19.38 -19.79
CA ALA A 53 -3.70 -18.14 -19.46
C ALA A 53 -4.54 -17.58 -20.62
N ASN A 54 -4.73 -18.33 -21.71
CA ASN A 54 -5.57 -17.96 -22.86
C ASN A 54 -5.23 -16.58 -23.46
N GLY A 55 -3.94 -16.32 -23.67
CA GLY A 55 -3.47 -15.06 -24.27
C GLY A 55 -3.43 -13.85 -23.32
N LYS A 56 -3.72 -14.03 -22.02
CA LYS A 56 -3.47 -12.98 -21.03
C LYS A 56 -1.97 -12.67 -20.94
N PRO A 57 -1.59 -11.37 -20.86
CA PRO A 57 -0.20 -10.98 -20.83
C PRO A 57 0.48 -11.43 -19.54
N VAL A 58 1.76 -11.81 -19.65
CA VAL A 58 2.66 -12.07 -18.52
C VAL A 58 3.88 -11.17 -18.63
N SER A 59 4.35 -10.65 -17.49
CA SER A 59 5.54 -9.81 -17.45
C SER A 59 6.77 -10.58 -17.94
N GLN A 60 7.50 -10.02 -18.89
CA GLN A 60 8.69 -10.70 -19.43
C GLN A 60 9.86 -10.68 -18.46
N LYS A 61 9.97 -9.65 -17.62
CA LYS A 61 10.91 -9.58 -16.51
C LYS A 61 10.13 -9.29 -15.24
N PHE A 62 10.33 -10.09 -14.20
CA PHE A 62 9.63 -9.89 -12.95
C PHE A 62 10.34 -8.79 -12.14
N ARG A 63 9.57 -7.82 -11.65
CA ARG A 63 10.11 -6.77 -10.79
C ARG A 63 10.54 -7.39 -9.47
N ARG A 64 11.81 -7.18 -9.08
CA ARG A 64 12.33 -7.57 -7.77
C ARG A 64 12.23 -6.36 -6.85
N ILE A 65 11.57 -6.52 -5.71
CA ILE A 65 11.32 -5.46 -4.74
C ILE A 65 11.92 -5.93 -3.40
N PRO A 66 12.88 -5.21 -2.82
CA PRO A 66 13.37 -5.50 -1.48
C PRO A 66 12.24 -5.49 -0.46
N TYR A 67 12.30 -6.36 0.56
CA TYR A 67 11.27 -6.47 1.59
C TYR A 67 10.94 -5.12 2.24
N ASP A 68 11.97 -4.38 2.67
CA ASP A 68 11.77 -3.07 3.33
C ASP A 68 11.11 -2.04 2.40
N GLU A 69 11.43 -2.08 1.09
CA GLU A 69 10.77 -1.24 0.09
C GLU A 69 9.32 -1.67 -0.11
N ALA A 70 9.04 -2.97 -0.19
CA ALA A 70 7.69 -3.48 -0.36
C ALA A 70 6.77 -3.09 0.82
N MET A 71 7.29 -3.25 2.04
CA MET A 71 6.58 -2.86 3.26
C MET A 71 6.37 -1.34 3.34
N ARG A 72 7.39 -0.53 2.99
CA ARG A 72 7.29 0.94 3.07
C ARG A 72 6.40 1.53 1.99
N THR A 73 6.44 1.00 0.77
CA THR A 73 5.70 1.53 -0.38
C THR A 73 4.28 0.98 -0.47
N TYR A 74 4.07 -0.29 -0.11
CA TYR A 74 2.80 -0.99 -0.34
C TYR A 74 2.14 -1.56 0.93
N GLY A 75 2.87 -1.60 2.05
CA GLY A 75 2.34 -2.14 3.32
C GLY A 75 2.10 -3.65 3.28
N SER A 76 2.79 -4.36 2.38
CA SER A 76 2.65 -5.80 2.17
C SER A 76 3.95 -6.39 1.63
N ASP A 77 4.31 -7.57 2.10
CA ASP A 77 5.40 -8.40 1.58
C ASP A 77 5.00 -9.15 0.30
N LYS A 78 3.71 -9.14 -0.02
CA LYS A 78 3.10 -9.62 -1.28
C LYS A 78 2.27 -8.50 -1.92
N PRO A 79 2.90 -7.43 -2.42
CA PRO A 79 2.16 -6.26 -2.90
C PRO A 79 1.39 -6.55 -4.18
N ASP A 80 0.13 -6.13 -4.23
CA ASP A 80 -0.62 -6.08 -5.49
C ASP A 80 -0.19 -4.85 -6.29
N LEU A 81 0.61 -5.10 -7.34
CA LEU A 81 1.16 -4.07 -8.22
C LEU A 81 0.16 -3.56 -9.28
N ARG A 82 -1.04 -4.15 -9.38
CA ARG A 82 -2.11 -3.60 -10.21
C ARG A 82 -2.70 -2.34 -9.61
N ASN A 83 -2.65 -2.21 -8.28
CA ASN A 83 -3.01 -0.99 -7.57
C ASN A 83 -1.88 0.04 -7.75
N PRO A 84 -2.12 1.17 -8.43
CA PRO A 84 -1.08 2.15 -8.75
C PRO A 84 -0.70 3.05 -7.56
N ILE A 85 -1.38 2.94 -6.42
CA ILE A 85 -1.10 3.75 -5.24
C ILE A 85 0.24 3.33 -4.63
N GLU A 86 1.13 4.29 -4.41
CA GLU A 86 2.39 4.13 -3.71
C GLU A 86 2.42 5.04 -2.49
N MET A 87 2.66 4.49 -1.31
CA MET A 87 2.71 5.24 -0.06
C MET A 87 4.03 5.99 0.07
N GLN A 88 4.02 7.10 0.81
CA GLN A 88 5.22 7.89 1.06
C GLN A 88 5.28 8.37 2.51
N ALA A 89 6.49 8.46 3.07
CA ALA A 89 6.69 9.11 4.37
C ALA A 89 6.60 10.65 4.21
N VAL A 90 5.83 11.28 5.09
CA VAL A 90 5.55 12.72 5.09
C VAL A 90 5.72 13.35 6.48
N SER A 91 6.40 12.64 7.39
CA SER A 91 6.58 13.00 8.80
C SER A 91 7.02 14.45 9.00
N ASP A 92 7.95 14.94 8.18
CA ASP A 92 8.56 16.26 8.38
C ASP A 92 7.57 17.41 8.21
N HIS A 93 6.53 17.25 7.39
CA HIS A 93 5.45 18.24 7.25
C HIS A 93 4.60 18.36 8.53
N PHE A 94 4.61 17.34 9.38
CA PHE A 94 3.83 17.28 10.62
C PHE A 94 4.64 17.61 11.87
N ARG A 95 5.97 17.60 11.80
CA ARG A 95 6.83 18.03 12.92
C ARG A 95 6.56 19.49 13.23
N ASP A 96 6.36 19.79 14.52
CA ASP A 96 6.05 21.12 15.05
C ASP A 96 4.85 21.79 14.35
N SER A 97 3.91 20.98 13.85
CA SER A 97 2.70 21.48 13.19
C SER A 97 1.58 21.79 14.17
N GLY A 98 0.61 22.60 13.73
CA GLY A 98 -0.60 22.90 14.52
C GLY A 98 -1.50 21.67 14.73
N PHE A 99 -1.29 20.60 13.97
CA PHE A 99 -2.00 19.34 14.16
C PHE A 99 -1.35 18.50 15.26
N LYS A 100 -1.69 18.87 16.50
CA LYS A 100 -1.12 18.30 17.74
C LYS A 100 -1.14 16.78 17.81
N VAL A 101 -2.12 16.11 17.20
CA VAL A 101 -2.21 14.64 17.23
C VAL A 101 -0.95 14.01 16.60
N PHE A 102 -0.58 14.40 15.38
CA PHE A 102 0.61 13.84 14.72
C PHE A 102 1.91 14.46 15.24
N ALA A 103 1.92 15.76 15.52
CA ALA A 103 3.09 16.42 16.08
C ALA A 103 3.52 15.78 17.42
N ASN A 104 2.56 15.49 18.31
CA ASN A 104 2.85 14.82 19.59
C ASN A 104 3.31 13.37 19.40
N ILE A 105 2.72 12.62 18.46
CA ILE A 105 3.17 11.26 18.15
C ILE A 105 4.64 11.27 17.73
N LEU A 106 5.00 12.17 16.81
CA LEU A 106 6.37 12.31 16.29
C LEU A 106 7.37 12.83 17.34
N ALA A 107 6.93 13.64 18.29
CA ALA A 107 7.77 14.18 19.36
C ALA A 107 8.02 13.16 20.48
N ASN A 108 7.03 12.32 20.79
CA ASN A 108 7.08 11.38 21.92
C ASN A 108 7.77 10.05 21.57
N ASP A 109 7.88 9.69 20.30
CA ASP A 109 8.51 8.46 19.86
C ASP A 109 9.42 8.70 18.64
N ALA A 110 10.71 8.49 18.82
CA ALA A 110 11.70 8.65 17.76
C ALA A 110 11.52 7.65 16.60
N LYS A 111 10.81 6.54 16.80
CA LYS A 111 10.47 5.57 15.76
C LYS A 111 9.19 5.94 15.01
N ALA A 112 8.45 6.94 15.49
CA ALA A 112 7.20 7.28 14.86
C ALA A 112 7.40 7.95 13.50
N GLU A 113 6.56 7.57 12.56
CA GLU A 113 6.47 8.19 11.24
C GLU A 113 5.00 8.52 10.92
N VAL A 114 4.81 9.43 9.95
CA VAL A 114 3.52 9.65 9.29
C VAL A 114 3.68 9.22 7.84
N TRP A 115 2.87 8.25 7.41
CA TRP A 115 2.82 7.80 6.02
C TRP A 115 1.55 8.31 5.36
N ALA A 116 1.69 8.81 4.14
CA ALA A 116 0.62 9.23 3.28
C ALA A 116 0.26 8.11 2.29
N ILE A 117 -1.04 7.98 2.02
CA ILE A 117 -1.63 7.09 1.03
C ILE A 117 -2.31 7.98 0.00
N PRO A 118 -1.65 8.28 -1.14
CA PRO A 118 -2.20 9.12 -2.18
C PRO A 118 -3.40 8.43 -2.86
N ALA A 119 -4.49 9.17 -3.03
CA ALA A 119 -5.71 8.72 -3.65
C ALA A 119 -6.05 9.69 -4.79
N LYS A 120 -5.37 9.51 -5.92
CA LYS A 120 -5.70 10.27 -7.14
C LYS A 120 -7.15 10.00 -7.53
N THR A 121 -7.86 11.04 -7.99
CA THR A 121 -9.32 11.08 -8.22
C THR A 121 -10.20 10.89 -6.97
N GLY A 122 -9.60 10.76 -5.79
CA GLY A 122 -10.30 10.58 -4.51
C GLY A 122 -10.73 11.89 -3.82
N GLY A 123 -10.66 13.04 -4.49
CA GLY A 123 -10.83 14.37 -3.91
C GLY A 123 -12.26 14.77 -3.53
N SER A 124 -13.10 13.83 -3.08
CA SER A 124 -14.45 14.13 -2.60
C SER A 124 -14.59 13.91 -1.09
N ARG A 125 -15.28 14.82 -0.41
CA ARG A 125 -15.56 14.74 1.02
C ARG A 125 -16.27 13.44 1.39
N ALA A 126 -17.25 13.03 0.57
CA ALA A 126 -18.02 11.81 0.80
C ALA A 126 -17.15 10.55 0.74
N PHE A 127 -16.21 10.47 -0.21
CA PHE A 127 -15.24 9.37 -0.27
C PHE A 127 -14.33 9.35 0.95
N CYS A 128 -13.77 10.51 1.33
CA CYS A 128 -12.89 10.62 2.48
C CYS A 128 -13.59 10.21 3.79
N ASP A 129 -14.83 10.64 4.00
CA ASP A 129 -15.61 10.27 5.18
C ASP A 129 -15.96 8.77 5.20
N ARG A 130 -16.25 8.14 4.04
CA ARG A 130 -16.44 6.68 3.95
C ARG A 130 -15.17 5.91 4.33
N MET A 131 -14.02 6.33 3.81
CA MET A 131 -12.72 5.73 4.13
C MET A 131 -12.40 5.87 5.63
N ASN A 132 -12.72 7.01 6.24
CA ASN A 132 -12.59 7.21 7.67
C ASN A 132 -13.50 6.28 8.48
N SER A 133 -14.78 6.14 8.10
CA SER A 133 -15.71 5.21 8.76
C SER A 133 -15.27 3.75 8.63
N TRP A 134 -14.75 3.37 7.46
CA TRP A 134 -14.16 2.04 7.25
C TRP A 134 -12.99 1.80 8.22
N ALA A 135 -12.04 2.73 8.31
CA ALA A 135 -10.91 2.62 9.23
C ALA A 135 -11.35 2.47 10.70
N GLN A 136 -12.41 3.16 11.10
CA GLN A 136 -13.01 2.99 12.42
C GLN A 136 -13.59 1.59 12.63
N GLY A 137 -14.22 1.01 11.59
CA GLY A 137 -14.65 -0.39 11.58
C GLY A 137 -13.49 -1.39 11.70
N GLU A 138 -12.31 -1.05 11.17
CA GLU A 138 -11.06 -1.83 11.33
C GLU A 138 -10.38 -1.61 12.70
N GLY A 139 -11.04 -0.92 13.64
CA GLY A 139 -10.54 -0.69 15.00
C GLY A 139 -9.54 0.46 15.13
N GLN A 140 -9.36 1.29 14.10
CA GLN A 140 -8.54 2.51 14.20
C GLN A 140 -9.36 3.68 14.78
N PRO A 141 -8.73 4.67 15.42
CA PRO A 141 -9.43 5.87 15.88
C PRO A 141 -10.02 6.70 14.73
N GLY A 142 -9.44 6.57 13.53
CA GLY A 142 -9.87 7.21 12.29
C GLY A 142 -8.79 7.14 11.23
N LEU A 143 -9.09 7.65 10.04
CA LEU A 143 -8.15 7.82 8.95
C LEU A 143 -8.13 9.29 8.55
N GLY A 144 -7.10 10.00 9.01
CA GLY A 144 -6.93 11.41 8.70
C GLY A 144 -6.74 11.63 7.21
N TYR A 145 -7.28 12.72 6.67
CA TYR A 145 -7.21 13.00 5.24
C TYR A 145 -7.12 14.49 4.90
N ILE A 146 -6.64 14.75 3.70
CA ILE A 146 -6.74 16.01 2.97
C ILE A 146 -7.29 15.68 1.58
N PHE A 147 -8.15 16.53 1.04
CA PHE A 147 -8.55 16.49 -0.36
C PHE A 147 -8.37 17.87 -0.99
N TRP A 148 -8.02 17.89 -2.27
CA TRP A 148 -7.73 19.13 -2.99
C TRP A 148 -8.82 19.43 -3.99
N ARG A 149 -9.29 20.67 -3.96
CA ARG A 149 -10.32 21.18 -4.87
C ARG A 149 -9.95 22.58 -5.34
N LYS A 150 -10.33 22.93 -6.56
CA LYS A 150 -10.26 24.32 -7.01
C LYS A 150 -11.31 25.19 -6.30
N GLU A 151 -10.84 26.30 -5.76
CA GLU A 151 -11.67 27.40 -5.27
C GLU A 151 -11.25 28.66 -6.06
N GLY A 152 -12.02 28.97 -7.11
CA GLY A 152 -11.61 29.93 -8.13
C GLY A 152 -10.43 29.41 -8.96
N GLU A 153 -9.35 30.20 -9.04
CA GLU A 153 -8.12 29.82 -9.74
C GLU A 153 -7.10 29.09 -8.85
N LYS A 154 -7.34 29.03 -7.53
CA LYS A 154 -6.42 28.41 -6.58
C LYS A 154 -6.84 26.98 -6.26
N LEU A 155 -5.85 26.11 -6.13
CA LEU A 155 -6.03 24.75 -5.63
C LEU A 155 -5.89 24.77 -4.11
N GLU A 156 -6.97 24.50 -3.39
CA GLU A 156 -6.98 24.55 -1.92
C GLU A 156 -7.13 23.15 -1.34
N GLY A 157 -6.34 22.86 -0.31
CA GLY A 157 -6.49 21.65 0.48
C GLY A 157 -7.56 21.81 1.55
N ALA A 158 -8.54 20.92 1.56
CA ALA A 158 -9.63 20.87 2.51
C ALA A 158 -9.60 19.56 3.32
N GLY A 159 -10.25 19.60 4.48
CA GLY A 159 -10.33 18.46 5.40
C GLY A 159 -9.81 18.80 6.80
N PRO A 160 -9.98 17.88 7.76
CA PRO A 160 -9.58 18.12 9.15
C PRO A 160 -8.08 18.41 9.29
N ILE A 161 -7.23 17.72 8.53
CA ILE A 161 -5.77 17.91 8.64
C ILE A 161 -5.35 19.26 8.05
N ALA A 162 -5.78 19.59 6.83
CA ALA A 162 -5.38 20.82 6.13
C ALA A 162 -5.65 22.08 6.98
N LYS A 163 -6.84 22.13 7.62
CA LYS A 163 -7.22 23.23 8.53
C LYS A 163 -6.29 23.41 9.72
N ASN A 164 -5.63 22.33 10.19
CA ASN A 164 -4.79 22.35 11.39
C ASN A 164 -3.30 22.51 11.09
N ILE A 165 -2.81 22.08 9.93
CA ILE A 165 -1.39 22.22 9.57
C ILE A 165 -1.08 23.52 8.82
N GLY A 166 -2.09 24.17 8.25
CA GLY A 166 -1.96 25.43 7.51
C GLY A 166 -1.69 25.24 6.01
N GLU A 167 -1.81 26.32 5.25
CA GLU A 167 -1.75 26.32 3.78
C GLU A 167 -0.37 25.88 3.25
N GLU A 168 0.71 26.42 3.81
CA GLU A 168 2.10 26.14 3.37
C GLU A 168 2.43 24.64 3.46
N ARG A 169 2.19 24.01 4.62
CA ARG A 169 2.43 22.57 4.82
C ARG A 169 1.49 21.71 3.99
N THR A 170 0.24 22.13 3.82
CA THR A 170 -0.73 21.42 2.98
C THR A 170 -0.28 21.39 1.52
N GLU A 171 0.23 22.52 1.02
CA GLU A 171 0.77 22.63 -0.33
C GLU A 171 2.07 21.83 -0.50
N ALA A 172 2.97 21.86 0.49
CA ALA A 172 4.20 21.07 0.46
C ALA A 172 3.92 19.56 0.38
N ILE A 173 2.94 19.06 1.14
CA ILE A 173 2.47 17.67 1.03
C ILE A 173 1.90 17.39 -0.36
N ARG A 174 1.07 18.28 -0.90
CA ARG A 174 0.48 18.12 -2.23
C ARG A 174 1.55 17.96 -3.31
N GLN A 175 2.58 18.82 -3.26
CA GLN A 175 3.69 18.80 -4.20
C GLN A 175 4.52 17.51 -4.08
N GLN A 176 4.87 17.09 -2.86
CA GLN A 176 5.60 15.83 -2.63
C GLN A 176 4.84 14.62 -3.19
N LEU A 177 3.52 14.56 -2.95
CA LEU A 177 2.68 13.45 -3.38
C LEU A 177 2.26 13.54 -4.86
N GLY A 178 2.58 14.64 -5.55
CA GLY A 178 2.21 14.85 -6.96
C GLY A 178 0.68 14.86 -7.18
N LEU A 179 -0.06 15.49 -6.26
CA LEU A 179 -1.53 15.53 -6.28
C LEU A 179 -2.08 16.77 -6.97
N ALA A 180 -3.21 16.63 -7.64
CA ALA A 180 -3.87 17.68 -8.40
C ALA A 180 -5.30 17.97 -7.87
N ASP A 181 -6.02 18.83 -8.58
CA ASP A 181 -7.45 19.04 -8.36
C ASP A 181 -8.24 17.75 -8.50
N GLY A 182 -9.10 17.47 -7.51
CA GLY A 182 -9.87 16.24 -7.46
C GLY A 182 -9.11 15.05 -6.85
N ASP A 183 -7.94 15.25 -6.25
CA ASP A 183 -7.20 14.20 -5.55
C ASP A 183 -7.35 14.28 -4.03
N ALA A 184 -7.00 13.21 -3.33
CA ALA A 184 -6.93 13.14 -1.88
C ALA A 184 -5.66 12.42 -1.40
N ALA A 185 -5.37 12.55 -0.11
CA ALA A 185 -4.38 11.77 0.59
C ALA A 185 -4.92 11.39 1.97
N PHE A 186 -4.69 10.14 2.36
CA PHE A 186 -4.94 9.64 3.70
C PHE A 186 -3.64 9.52 4.49
N PHE A 187 -3.72 9.55 5.81
CA PHE A 187 -2.54 9.57 6.66
C PHE A 187 -2.67 8.58 7.82
N VAL A 188 -1.59 7.85 8.05
CA VAL A 188 -1.42 6.95 9.19
C VAL A 188 -0.18 7.38 9.95
N ALA A 189 -0.27 7.46 11.28
CA ALA A 189 0.80 7.95 12.14
C ALA A 189 1.05 7.00 13.32
N GLY A 190 2.31 6.78 13.68
CA GLY A 190 2.70 5.92 14.79
C GLY A 190 4.01 5.19 14.51
N ASP A 191 4.26 4.07 15.19
CA ASP A 191 5.37 3.17 14.85
C ASP A 191 5.03 2.38 13.58
N PRO A 192 5.81 2.52 12.47
CA PRO A 192 5.57 1.80 11.23
C PRO A 192 5.41 0.30 11.40
N LYS A 193 6.16 -0.33 12.32
CA LYS A 193 6.06 -1.79 12.55
C LYS A 193 4.68 -2.21 13.04
N LYS A 194 3.93 -1.30 13.66
CA LYS A 194 2.58 -1.56 14.19
C LYS A 194 1.50 -1.23 13.18
N PHE A 195 1.67 -0.15 12.40
CA PHE A 195 0.61 0.33 11.51
C PHE A 195 0.75 -0.16 10.06
N VAL A 196 1.90 -0.68 9.63
CA VAL A 196 2.18 -1.01 8.22
C VAL A 196 1.13 -1.90 7.58
N THR A 197 0.66 -2.92 8.31
CA THR A 197 -0.41 -3.82 7.83
C THR A 197 -1.71 -3.05 7.57
N PHE A 198 -2.08 -2.13 8.47
CA PHE A 198 -3.26 -1.28 8.29
C PHE A 198 -3.08 -0.28 7.15
N ALA A 199 -1.89 0.31 7.00
CA ALA A 199 -1.60 1.21 5.88
C ALA A 199 -1.70 0.50 4.52
N GLY A 200 -1.20 -0.74 4.43
CA GLY A 200 -1.38 -1.60 3.26
C GLY A 200 -2.84 -1.94 2.98
N ALA A 201 -3.63 -2.25 4.01
CA ALA A 201 -5.07 -2.47 3.88
C ALA A 201 -5.81 -1.20 3.40
N ALA A 202 -5.47 -0.03 3.94
CA ALA A 202 -6.05 1.25 3.54
C ALA A 202 -5.71 1.61 2.09
N ARG A 203 -4.48 1.32 1.65
CA ARG A 203 -4.07 1.43 0.24
C ARG A 203 -4.92 0.52 -0.66
N THR A 204 -5.09 -0.75 -0.29
CA THR A 204 -5.91 -1.69 -1.06
C THR A 204 -7.35 -1.21 -1.13
N ARG A 205 -7.93 -0.80 0.01
CA ARG A 205 -9.29 -0.29 0.07
C ARG A 205 -9.51 0.95 -0.80
N ALA A 206 -8.57 1.90 -0.76
CA ALA A 206 -8.62 3.08 -1.62
C ALA A 206 -8.58 2.70 -3.12
N GLY A 207 -7.72 1.75 -3.49
CA GLY A 207 -7.65 1.22 -4.86
C GLY A 207 -8.96 0.58 -5.31
N GLU A 208 -9.64 -0.16 -4.43
CA GLU A 208 -10.93 -0.78 -4.71
C GLU A 208 -12.07 0.23 -4.85
N GLU A 209 -12.21 1.17 -3.91
CA GLU A 209 -13.28 2.19 -3.93
C GLU A 209 -13.16 3.12 -5.14
N LEU A 210 -11.93 3.37 -5.61
CA LEU A 210 -11.65 4.18 -6.79
C LEU A 210 -11.62 3.36 -8.08
N ASN A 211 -11.90 2.05 -8.02
CA ASN A 211 -11.86 1.13 -9.16
C ASN A 211 -10.53 1.19 -9.94
N LEU A 212 -9.41 1.33 -9.24
CA LEU A 212 -8.07 1.38 -9.82
C LEU A 212 -7.47 0.00 -10.08
N VAL A 213 -8.09 -1.05 -9.55
CA VAL A 213 -7.64 -2.44 -9.69
C VAL A 213 -8.66 -3.20 -10.51
N ASP A 214 -8.20 -3.78 -11.62
CA ASP A 214 -9.02 -4.66 -12.47
C ASP A 214 -9.33 -5.98 -11.73
N ARG A 215 -10.61 -6.37 -11.75
CA ARG A 215 -11.14 -7.52 -10.99
C ARG A 215 -11.32 -8.74 -11.86
#